data_AF-A0A4Y2GCV0-F1
#
_entry.id   AF-A0A4Y2GCV0-F1
#
_cell.length_a   1.000
_cell.length_b   1.000
_cell.length_c   1.000
_cell.angle_alpha   90.00
_cell.angle_beta   90.00
_cell.angle_gamma   90.00
#
_symmetry.space_group_name_H-M   'P 1'
#
loop_
_entity.id
_entity.type
_entity.pdbx_description
1 polymer ?
#
loop_
_entity_poly.entity_id
_entity_poly.type
_entity_poly.pdbx_seq_one_letter_code
_entity_poly.pdbx_strand_id
1 'polypeptide(L)'
;MLRLVLPVSGWVALHIEVQGSAASLDVEGSAAPYDVLGGAAHLDVLGGAAHLDVLGGAAHLDVLGGAARLDVPGGAARLDVPGGAAHLDVPGGAACLDVPGGAAHLDVPGGAA
;
A
#
# COMPACT_ATOMS: atom_id res chain seq x y z
N MET A 1 8.19 -16.22 2.50
CA MET A 1 7.68 -14.98 3.11
C MET A 1 8.88 -14.24 3.64
N LEU A 2 9.32 -13.18 2.96
CA LEU A 2 10.41 -12.35 3.45
C LEU A 2 9.77 -11.32 4.39
N ARG A 3 10.04 -11.42 5.69
CA ARG A 3 9.59 -10.41 6.67
C ARG A 3 10.76 -9.48 6.93
N LEU A 4 10.68 -8.27 6.38
CA LEU A 4 11.67 -7.22 6.61
C LEU A 4 11.08 -6.28 7.67
N VAL A 5 11.76 -6.14 8.81
CA VAL A 5 11.41 -5.15 9.85
C VAL A 5 12.53 -4.14 9.87
N LEU A 6 12.28 -2.94 9.38
CA LEU A 6 13.27 -1.87 9.35
C LEU A 6 12.98 -0.87 10.49
N PRO A 7 13.86 -0.74 11.50
CA PRO A 7 13.72 0.31 12.49
C PRO A 7 14.14 1.64 11.84
N VAL A 8 13.17 2.44 11.38
CA VAL A 8 13.45 3.73 10.73
C VAL A 8 13.58 4.84 11.78
N SER A 9 14.61 4.74 12.63
CA SER A 9 15.01 5.84 13.50
C SER A 9 15.80 6.88 12.69
N GLY A 10 15.13 7.60 11.79
CA GLY A 10 15.75 8.65 10.98
C GLY A 10 14.97 8.99 9.73
N TRP A 11 14.95 10.28 9.39
CA TRP A 11 14.34 10.85 8.20
C TRP A 11 15.05 10.34 6.93
N VAL A 12 14.77 9.11 6.51
CA VAL A 12 15.32 8.52 5.29
C VAL A 12 14.15 8.03 4.45
N ALA A 13 13.93 8.67 3.31
CA ALA A 13 13.09 8.10 2.26
C ALA A 13 13.80 6.86 1.71
N LEU A 14 13.34 5.68 2.10
CA LEU A 14 13.85 4.41 1.61
C LEU A 14 12.95 3.94 0.46
N HIS A 15 13.53 3.70 -0.71
CA HIS A 15 12.84 3.01 -1.80
C HIS A 15 13.18 1.52 -1.68
N ILE A 16 12.17 0.68 -1.46
CA ILE A 16 12.34 -0.77 -1.34
C ILE A 16 11.67 -1.42 -2.54
N GLU A 17 12.49 -2.17 -3.28
CA GLU A 17 12.03 -3.01 -4.38
C GLU A 17 12.02 -4.47 -3.91
N VAL A 18 10.87 -5.13 -3.99
CA VAL A 18 10.74 -6.56 -3.68
C VAL A 18 10.39 -7.34 -4.94
N GLN A 19 11.28 -8.26 -5.31
CA GLN A 19 11.11 -9.21 -6.41
C GLN A 19 10.79 -10.59 -5.82
N GLY A 20 9.57 -11.12 -6.00
CA GLY A 20 9.24 -12.48 -5.54
C GLY A 20 7.78 -12.70 -5.10
N SER A 21 7.51 -13.86 -4.50
CA SER A 21 6.13 -14.34 -4.29
C SER A 21 5.35 -13.63 -3.17
N ALA A 22 6.01 -13.05 -2.15
CA ALA A 22 5.33 -12.28 -1.09
C ALA A 22 6.28 -11.42 -0.22
N ALA A 23 5.83 -10.21 0.14
CA ALA A 23 6.50 -9.23 0.98
C ALA A 23 5.59 -8.75 2.13
N SER A 24 6.14 -8.53 3.32
CA SER A 24 5.43 -7.91 4.45
C SER A 24 6.33 -6.93 5.18
N LEU A 25 5.88 -5.69 5.38
CA LEU A 25 6.64 -4.60 5.98
C LEU A 25 5.80 -3.81 7.01
N ASP A 26 6.41 -3.49 8.14
CA ASP A 26 5.85 -2.60 9.17
C ASP A 26 6.68 -1.31 9.24
N VAL A 27 6.03 -0.14 9.21
CA VAL A 27 6.68 1.18 9.19
C VAL A 27 6.05 2.10 10.23
N GLU A 28 6.88 2.78 11.02
CA GLU A 28 6.43 3.83 11.93
C GLU A 28 6.94 5.20 11.48
N GLY A 29 6.02 6.17 11.35
CA GLY A 29 6.34 7.60 11.33
C GLY A 29 7.06 8.19 10.11
N SER A 30 7.18 7.46 8.99
CA SER A 30 7.89 7.99 7.80
C SER A 30 7.14 7.78 6.49
N ALA A 31 7.51 8.60 5.50
CA ALA A 31 6.99 8.52 4.15
C ALA A 31 7.93 7.75 3.23
N ALA A 32 7.46 6.63 2.66
CA ALA A 32 8.29 5.78 1.82
C ALA A 32 7.47 5.17 0.66
N PRO A 33 8.00 5.23 -0.57
CA PRO A 33 7.48 4.49 -1.71
C PRO A 33 8.03 3.06 -1.73
N TYR A 34 7.13 2.12 -2.01
CA TYR A 34 7.39 0.68 -2.03
C TYR A 34 6.92 0.09 -3.36
N ASP A 35 7.80 -0.63 -4.05
CA ASP A 35 7.48 -1.25 -5.34
C ASP A 35 7.63 -2.77 -5.21
N VAL A 36 6.58 -3.51 -5.59
CA VAL A 36 6.55 -4.97 -5.56
C VAL A 36 6.18 -5.50 -6.94
N LEU A 37 7.09 -6.29 -7.51
CA LEU A 37 6.89 -6.93 -8.82
C LEU A 37 6.52 -8.40 -8.64
N GLY A 38 5.24 -8.71 -8.90
CA GLY A 38 4.65 -10.03 -8.73
C GLY A 38 4.43 -10.42 -7.25
N GLY A 39 3.47 -11.32 -7.01
CA GLY A 39 3.23 -11.89 -5.68
C GLY A 39 2.27 -11.08 -4.79
N ALA A 40 2.39 -11.23 -3.48
CA ALA A 40 1.53 -10.57 -2.49
C ALA A 40 2.30 -9.56 -1.62
N ALA A 41 1.85 -8.32 -1.51
CA ALA A 41 2.43 -7.30 -0.66
C ALA A 41 1.49 -6.96 0.51
N HIS A 42 2.06 -6.84 1.71
CA HIS A 42 1.38 -6.33 2.89
C HIS A 42 2.22 -5.22 3.53
N LEU A 43 1.63 -4.06 3.76
CA LEU A 43 2.31 -2.91 4.34
C LEU A 43 1.43 -2.28 5.42
N ASP A 44 1.95 -2.20 6.64
CA ASP A 44 1.31 -1.52 7.76
C ASP A 44 2.11 -0.26 8.11
N VAL A 45 1.45 0.90 8.14
CA VAL A 45 2.07 2.19 8.45
C VAL A 45 1.34 2.90 9.58
N LEU A 46 2.08 3.25 10.63
CA LEU A 46 1.55 4.02 11.76
C LEU A 46 2.07 5.47 11.71
N GLY A 47 1.19 6.38 11.30
CA GLY A 47 1.49 7.80 11.11
C GLY A 47 2.41 8.09 9.91
N GLY A 48 2.08 9.12 9.13
CA GLY A 48 2.88 9.53 7.96
C GLY A 48 2.17 9.30 6.62
N ALA A 49 2.93 9.01 5.57
CA ALA A 49 2.39 8.82 4.22
C ALA A 49 2.95 7.56 3.55
N ALA A 50 2.09 6.66 3.08
CA ALA A 50 2.51 5.44 2.40
C ALA A 50 2.21 5.51 0.90
N HIS A 51 3.13 4.98 0.08
CA HIS A 51 2.88 4.72 -1.32
C HIS A 51 3.34 3.30 -1.65
N LEU A 52 2.45 2.48 -2.20
CA LEU A 52 2.73 1.11 -2.58
C LEU A 52 2.29 0.88 -4.02
N ASP A 53 3.18 0.41 -4.88
CA ASP A 53 2.91 -0.03 -6.25
C ASP A 53 3.12 -1.54 -6.36
N VAL A 54 2.13 -2.27 -6.85
CA VAL A 54 2.16 -3.72 -7.01
C VAL A 54 1.71 -4.16 -8.39
N LEU A 55 2.65 -4.68 -9.18
CA LEU A 55 2.38 -5.16 -10.54
C LEU A 55 2.02 -6.65 -10.56
N GLY A 56 0.80 -6.98 -11.01
CA GLY A 56 0.37 -8.36 -11.31
C GLY A 56 0.20 -9.26 -10.08
N GLY A 57 -0.20 -8.69 -8.94
CA GLY A 57 -0.20 -9.35 -7.63
C GLY A 57 -1.39 -9.00 -6.74
N ALA A 58 -1.29 -9.31 -5.46
CA ALA A 58 -2.22 -8.85 -4.44
C ALA A 58 -1.54 -7.84 -3.52
N ALA A 59 -2.22 -6.78 -3.13
CA ALA A 59 -1.68 -5.78 -2.22
C ALA A 59 -2.65 -5.48 -1.08
N HIS A 60 -2.09 -5.32 0.11
CA HIS A 60 -2.79 -4.83 1.29
C HIS A 60 -1.98 -3.70 1.91
N LEU A 61 -2.62 -2.56 2.12
CA LEU A 61 -2.03 -1.40 2.78
C LEU A 61 -2.95 -0.93 3.91
N ASP A 62 -2.44 -0.88 5.14
CA ASP A 62 -3.11 -0.29 6.29
C ASP A 62 -2.33 0.95 6.76
N VAL A 63 -3.00 2.09 6.87
CA VAL A 63 -2.38 3.36 7.29
C VAL A 63 -3.20 4.07 8.35
N LEU A 64 -2.69 4.14 9.57
CA LEU A 64 -3.38 4.82 10.67
C LEU A 64 -2.97 6.29 10.79
N GLY A 65 -3.94 7.20 10.64
CA GLY A 65 -3.76 8.65 10.87
C GLY A 65 -2.88 9.39 9.86
N GLY A 66 -2.81 8.89 8.62
CA GLY A 66 -1.89 9.35 7.58
C GLY A 66 -2.51 9.49 6.19
N ALA A 67 -1.65 9.56 5.17
CA ALA A 67 -2.07 9.51 3.77
C ALA A 67 -1.59 8.20 3.13
N ALA A 68 -2.39 7.59 2.27
CA ALA A 68 -2.03 6.35 1.61
C ALA A 68 -2.33 6.42 0.11
N ARG A 69 -1.43 5.86 -0.68
CA ARG A 69 -1.63 5.61 -2.11
C ARG A 69 -1.26 4.17 -2.42
N LEU A 70 -2.16 3.49 -3.11
CA LEU A 70 -1.96 2.11 -3.56
C LEU A 70 -2.29 2.03 -5.04
N ASP A 71 -1.34 1.56 -5.86
CA ASP A 71 -1.51 1.28 -7.29
C ASP A 71 -1.31 -0.21 -7.54
N VAL A 72 -2.28 -0.88 -8.15
CA VAL A 72 -2.24 -2.34 -8.38
C VAL A 72 -2.79 -2.70 -9.76
N PRO A 73 -1.99 -2.55 -10.83
CA PRO A 73 -2.39 -2.97 -12.16
C PRO A 73 -2.50 -4.50 -12.30
N GLY A 74 -3.67 -4.95 -12.79
CA GLY A 74 -3.97 -6.35 -13.12
C GLY A 74 -4.05 -7.29 -11.91
N GLY A 75 -4.24 -6.74 -10.71
CA GLY A 75 -4.16 -7.47 -9.45
C GLY A 75 -5.36 -7.27 -8.53
N ALA A 76 -5.20 -7.59 -7.26
CA ALA A 76 -6.20 -7.33 -6.22
C ALA A 76 -5.63 -6.41 -5.14
N ALA A 77 -6.37 -5.40 -4.72
CA ALA A 77 -5.89 -4.40 -3.79
C ALA A 77 -6.88 -4.19 -2.64
N ARG A 78 -6.34 -4.02 -1.44
CA ARG A 78 -7.07 -3.57 -0.27
C ARG A 78 -6.32 -2.44 0.40
N LEU A 79 -7.04 -1.35 0.66
CA LEU A 79 -6.52 -0.17 1.34
C LEU A 79 -7.42 0.18 2.52
N ASP A 80 -6.86 0.24 3.72
CA ASP A 80 -7.52 0.68 4.96
C ASP A 80 -6.82 1.92 5.53
N VAL A 81 -7.54 3.01 5.74
CA VAL A 81 -6.95 4.29 6.19
C VAL A 81 -7.85 5.00 7.21
N PRO A 82 -7.87 4.59 8.48
CA PRO A 82 -8.66 5.28 9.50
C PRO A 82 -8.13 6.68 9.81
N GLY A 83 -9.03 7.67 9.75
CA GLY A 83 -8.76 9.07 10.10
C GLY A 83 -7.81 9.81 9.15
N GLY A 84 -7.60 9.28 7.94
CA GLY A 84 -6.60 9.78 6.99
C GLY A 84 -7.13 10.08 5.59
N ALA A 85 -6.24 10.07 4.59
CA ALA A 85 -6.60 10.23 3.18
C ALA A 85 -6.09 9.05 2.37
N ALA A 86 -6.91 8.51 1.48
CA ALA A 86 -6.58 7.32 0.71
C ALA A 86 -6.83 7.52 -0.79
N HIS A 87 -5.92 7.00 -1.60
CA HIS A 87 -6.09 6.87 -3.04
C HIS A 87 -5.76 5.43 -3.44
N LEU A 88 -6.70 4.76 -4.08
CA LEU A 88 -6.54 3.41 -4.60
C LEU A 88 -6.78 3.42 -6.12
N ASP A 89 -5.82 2.96 -6.90
CA ASP A 89 -5.93 2.75 -8.36
C ASP A 89 -5.66 1.28 -8.69
N VAL A 90 -6.58 0.63 -9.40
CA VAL A 90 -6.52 -0.81 -9.70
C VAL A 90 -7.03 -1.10 -11.12
N PRO A 91 -6.26 -0.75 -12.16
CA PRO A 91 -6.67 -0.99 -13.53
C PRO A 91 -6.72 -2.49 -13.85
N GLY A 92 -7.85 -2.96 -14.38
CA GLY A 92 -8.05 -4.36 -14.78
C GLY A 92 -8.06 -5.38 -13.63
N GLY A 93 -8.22 -4.92 -12.39
CA GLY A 93 -8.12 -5.75 -11.19
C GLY A 93 -9.34 -5.68 -10.27
N ALA A 94 -9.16 -5.98 -8.98
CA ALA A 94 -10.20 -5.87 -7.97
C ALA A 94 -9.76 -5.00 -6.78
N ALA A 95 -10.65 -4.17 -6.25
CA ALA A 95 -10.29 -3.19 -5.24
C ALA A 95 -11.21 -3.21 -4.03
N CYS A 96 -10.67 -2.92 -2.85
CA CYS A 96 -11.43 -2.65 -1.64
C CYS A 96 -10.80 -1.47 -0.91
N LEU A 97 -11.59 -0.44 -0.62
CA LEU A 97 -11.13 0.78 0.04
C LEU A 97 -12.00 1.07 1.26
N ASP A 98 -11.39 1.13 2.45
CA ASP A 98 -12.02 1.56 3.70
C ASP A 98 -11.28 2.76 4.30
N VAL A 99 -12.02 3.82 4.64
CA VAL A 99 -11.45 5.09 5.11
C VAL A 99 -12.40 5.74 6.13
N PRO A 100 -12.53 5.17 7.34
CA PRO A 100 -13.45 5.71 8.33
C PRO A 100 -12.95 7.07 8.83
N GLY A 101 -13.82 8.08 8.75
CA GLY A 101 -13.51 9.45 9.21
C GLY A 101 -12.48 10.21 8.38
N GLY A 102 -12.21 9.76 7.15
CA GLY A 102 -11.22 10.35 6.25
C GLY A 102 -11.74 10.64 4.85
N ALA A 103 -10.81 10.89 3.92
CA ALA A 103 -11.11 11.14 2.50
C ALA A 103 -10.64 9.98 1.62
N ALA A 104 -11.47 9.54 0.68
CA ALA A 104 -11.22 8.36 -0.14
C ALA A 104 -11.35 8.68 -1.63
N HIS A 105 -10.43 8.15 -2.44
CA HIS A 105 -10.54 8.08 -3.89
C HIS A 105 -10.24 6.66 -4.35
N LEU A 106 -11.11 6.11 -5.19
CA LEU A 106 -11.00 4.77 -5.76
C LEU A 106 -11.18 4.85 -7.28
N ASP A 107 -10.20 4.37 -8.03
CA ASP A 107 -10.27 4.16 -9.48
C ASP A 107 -10.03 2.69 -9.82
N VAL A 108 -10.90 2.10 -10.64
CA VAL A 108 -10.85 0.66 -11.01
C VAL A 108 -11.27 0.50 -12.48
N PRO A 109 -10.51 1.05 -13.45
CA PRO A 109 -10.92 1.01 -14.84
C PRO A 109 -10.79 -0.42 -15.39
N GLY A 110 -11.89 -0.95 -15.93
CA GLY A 110 -11.94 -2.30 -16.53
C GLY A 110 -11.82 -3.46 -15.52
N GLY A 111 -11.86 -3.16 -14.22
CA GLY A 111 -11.83 -4.13 -13.13
C GLY A 111 -13.17 -4.28 -12.40
N ALA A 112 -13.17 -5.04 -11.31
CA ALA A 112 -14.32 -5.20 -10.41
C ALA A 112 -14.08 -4.39 -9.13
N ALA A 113 -14.97 -3.43 -8.84
CA ALA A 113 -14.95 -2.66 -7.59
C ALA A 113 -15.88 -3.27 -6.54
#